data_AF-A0A1I2VMI7-F1
#
_entry.id   AF-A0A1I2VMI7-F1
#
_cell.length_a   1.000
_cell.length_b   1.000
_cell.length_c   1.000
_cell.angle_alpha   90.00
_cell.angle_beta   90.00
_cell.angle_gamma   90.00
#
_symmetry.space_group_name_H-M   'P 1'
#
loop_
_entity.id
_entity.type
_entity.pdbx_description
1 polymer ?
#
loop_
_entity_poly.entity_id
_entity_poly.type
_entity_poly.pdbx_seq_one_letter_code
_entity_poly.pdbx_strand_id
1 'polypeptide(L)'
;MNPGAENPALYRTLKDVLERQAEAVSVWFEPDAIQKRYLAAEIDPQRVVPPTGPESPQLEVHWKLTPPHDEFRIDYADPNQEFHCGWHQDEAHNDLGAAHFQYQTVSMETPHYEEAVFEAESPPKLLWECCNDLFETVIPDYTAEL
;
A
#
# COMPACT_ATOMS: atom_id res chain seq x y z
N MET A 1 -5.29 2.65 -27.56
CA MET A 1 -4.72 2.23 -26.27
C MET A 1 -5.87 1.69 -25.44
N ASN A 2 -5.91 0.39 -25.19
CA ASN A 2 -6.78 -0.10 -24.12
C ASN A 2 -6.06 0.26 -22.81
N PRO A 3 -6.62 1.13 -21.94
CA PRO A 3 -6.12 1.21 -20.59
C PRO A 3 -6.20 -0.22 -20.02
N GLY A 4 -5.10 -0.73 -19.44
CA GLY A 4 -5.01 -2.08 -18.91
C GLY A 4 -6.33 -2.46 -18.23
N ALA A 5 -6.97 -3.50 -18.74
CA ALA A 5 -8.32 -3.84 -18.29
C ALA A 5 -8.26 -4.16 -16.80
N GLU A 6 -9.16 -3.57 -16.01
CA GLU A 6 -9.43 -3.99 -14.64
C GLU A 6 -9.51 -5.53 -14.64
N ASN A 7 -8.73 -6.19 -13.78
CA ASN A 7 -8.70 -7.64 -13.69
C ASN A 7 -9.40 -8.08 -12.39
N PRO A 8 -10.72 -8.37 -12.42
CA PRO A 8 -11.46 -8.76 -11.24
C PRO A 8 -10.92 -10.01 -10.54
N ALA A 9 -10.20 -10.88 -11.25
CA ALA A 9 -9.59 -12.07 -10.64
C ALA A 9 -8.34 -11.72 -9.83
N LEU A 10 -7.53 -10.80 -10.34
CA LEU A 10 -6.40 -10.24 -9.60
C LEU A 10 -6.89 -9.58 -8.31
N TYR A 11 -7.83 -8.65 -8.40
CA TYR A 11 -8.31 -7.93 -7.21
C TYR A 11 -9.00 -8.83 -6.18
N ARG A 12 -9.62 -9.96 -6.58
CA ARG A 12 -10.07 -10.96 -5.59
C ARG A 12 -8.90 -11.58 -4.84
N THR A 13 -7.81 -11.88 -5.54
CA THR A 13 -6.60 -12.47 -4.94
C THR A 13 -5.87 -11.45 -4.04
N LEU A 14 -5.79 -10.19 -4.45
CA LEU A 14 -5.23 -9.12 -3.63
C LEU A 14 -6.09 -8.86 -2.38
N LYS A 15 -7.42 -8.92 -2.52
CA LYS A 15 -8.33 -8.85 -1.38
C LYS A 15 -8.08 -9.98 -0.38
N ASP A 16 -7.91 -11.22 -0.86
CA ASP A 16 -7.57 -12.37 0.01
C ASP A 16 -6.23 -12.17 0.76
N VAL A 17 -5.28 -11.43 0.19
CA VAL A 17 -4.02 -11.07 0.87
C VAL A 17 -4.28 -10.06 1.99
N LEU A 18 -5.01 -8.98 1.71
CA LEU A 18 -5.34 -7.95 2.72
C LEU A 18 -6.17 -8.54 3.87
N GLU A 19 -7.14 -9.41 3.58
CA GLU A 19 -7.98 -10.06 4.61
C GLU A 19 -7.21 -11.01 5.52
N ARG A 20 -5.97 -11.36 5.18
CA ARG A 20 -5.10 -12.21 5.99
C ARG A 20 -4.10 -11.43 6.84
N GLN A 21 -4.02 -10.11 6.67
CA GLN A 21 -3.20 -9.27 7.53
C GLN A 21 -3.84 -9.22 8.91
N ALA A 22 -3.03 -9.36 9.97
CA ALA A 22 -3.54 -9.41 11.33
C ALA A 22 -4.15 -8.06 11.74
N GLU A 23 -3.63 -6.99 11.18
CA GLU A 23 -3.95 -5.59 11.42
C GLU A 23 -5.23 -5.16 10.69
N ALA A 24 -5.61 -5.83 9.60
CA ALA A 24 -6.81 -5.49 8.84
C ALA A 24 -8.10 -5.91 9.56
N VAL A 25 -9.06 -4.98 9.67
CA VAL A 25 -10.40 -5.20 10.25
C VAL A 25 -11.43 -5.46 9.17
N SER A 26 -11.35 -4.71 8.07
CA SER A 26 -12.25 -4.87 6.94
C SER A 26 -11.52 -4.52 5.65
N VAL A 27 -11.93 -5.18 4.56
CA VAL A 27 -11.37 -4.96 3.21
C VAL A 27 -12.51 -4.92 2.21
N TRP A 28 -12.56 -3.88 1.38
CA TRP A 28 -13.63 -3.69 0.40
C TRP A 28 -13.09 -3.21 -0.94
N PHE A 29 -13.96 -3.29 -1.95
CA PHE A 29 -13.72 -2.72 -3.27
C PHE A 29 -14.28 -1.30 -3.30
N GLU A 30 -13.56 -0.36 -3.90
CA GLU A 30 -13.98 1.03 -4.04
C GLU A 30 -14.20 1.38 -5.54
N PRO A 31 -15.26 2.15 -5.90
CA PRO A 31 -16.33 2.61 -5.02
C PRO A 31 -17.28 1.51 -4.55
N ASP A 32 -17.31 0.37 -5.25
CA ASP A 32 -18.17 -0.75 -4.88
C ASP A 32 -17.67 -2.08 -5.47
N ALA A 33 -18.29 -3.18 -5.02
CA ALA A 33 -17.99 -4.53 -5.48
C ALA A 33 -18.46 -4.84 -6.92
N ILE A 34 -19.07 -3.90 -7.64
CA ILE A 34 -19.42 -4.03 -9.06
C ILE A 34 -18.32 -3.40 -9.91
N GLN A 35 -17.92 -2.17 -9.57
CA GLN A 35 -16.89 -1.41 -10.29
C GLN A 35 -15.47 -1.90 -9.97
N LYS A 36 -15.17 -2.26 -8.72
CA LYS A 36 -13.88 -2.85 -8.30
C LYS A 36 -12.64 -2.13 -8.84
N ARG A 37 -12.61 -0.79 -8.69
CA ARG A 37 -11.51 0.00 -9.25
C ARG A 37 -10.23 -0.17 -8.46
N TYR A 38 -10.34 -0.24 -7.14
CA TYR A 38 -9.24 -0.50 -6.21
C TYR A 38 -9.74 -1.18 -4.94
N LEU A 39 -8.81 -1.59 -4.08
CA LEU A 39 -9.11 -2.09 -2.74
C LEU A 39 -8.76 -1.05 -1.70
N ALA A 40 -9.58 -0.96 -0.67
CA ALA A 40 -9.26 -0.27 0.56
C ALA A 40 -9.40 -1.24 1.73
N ALA A 41 -8.54 -1.09 2.73
CA ALA A 41 -8.57 -1.83 3.97
C ALA A 41 -8.53 -0.87 5.16
N GLU A 42 -9.43 -1.10 6.11
CA GLU A 42 -9.41 -0.43 7.41
C GLU A 42 -8.49 -1.21 8.34
N ILE A 43 -7.54 -0.51 8.96
CA ILE A 43 -6.54 -1.07 9.86
C ILE A 43 -6.93 -0.80 11.31
N ASP A 44 -6.76 -1.80 12.18
CA ASP A 44 -6.94 -1.67 13.63
C ASP A 44 -5.69 -0.98 14.22
N PRO A 45 -5.78 0.29 14.65
CA PRO A 45 -4.62 1.01 15.17
C PRO A 45 -4.06 0.37 16.45
N GLN A 46 -4.81 -0.50 17.12
CA GLN A 46 -4.36 -1.23 18.32
C GLN A 46 -3.58 -2.51 17.99
N ARG A 47 -3.62 -2.98 16.73
CA ARG A 47 -2.86 -4.15 16.26
C ARG A 47 -1.55 -3.76 15.58
N VAL A 48 -1.44 -2.52 15.11
CA VAL A 48 -0.19 -1.93 14.64
C VAL A 48 0.79 -1.81 15.82
N VAL A 49 2.08 -2.00 15.56
CA VAL A 49 3.14 -1.90 16.57
C VAL A 49 4.16 -0.84 16.14
N PRO A 50 4.37 0.23 16.93
CA PRO A 50 3.59 0.61 18.12
C PRO A 50 2.13 0.98 17.76
N PRO A 51 1.16 0.85 18.70
CA PRO A 51 -0.21 1.29 18.47
C PRO A 51 -0.27 2.79 18.15
N THR A 52 -1.07 3.17 17.15
CA THR A 52 -0.94 4.50 16.54
C THR A 52 -1.97 5.53 17.02
N GLY A 53 -3.14 5.09 17.53
CA GLY A 53 -4.14 5.99 18.13
C GLY A 53 -5.57 5.45 18.10
N PRO A 54 -6.59 6.31 18.25
CA PRO A 54 -7.99 5.91 18.24
C PRO A 54 -8.66 5.85 16.85
N GLU A 55 -8.10 6.51 15.84
CA GLU A 55 -8.66 6.57 14.49
C GLU A 55 -8.09 5.43 13.63
N SER A 56 -8.90 4.85 12.74
CA SER A 56 -8.43 3.73 11.90
C SER A 56 -7.58 4.24 10.73
N PRO A 57 -6.32 3.77 10.57
CA PRO A 57 -5.54 3.98 9.37
C PRO A 57 -6.17 3.24 8.18
N GLN A 58 -5.80 3.66 6.97
CA GLN A 58 -6.28 3.04 5.73
C GLN A 58 -5.11 2.59 4.86
N LEU A 59 -5.28 1.42 4.25
CA LEU A 59 -4.37 0.87 3.24
C LEU A 59 -5.13 0.74 1.91
N GLU A 60 -4.72 1.48 0.89
CA GLU A 60 -5.29 1.47 -0.46
C GLU A 60 -4.37 0.71 -1.43
N VAL A 61 -4.96 -0.08 -2.32
CA VAL A 61 -4.22 -0.87 -3.32
C VAL A 61 -4.82 -0.68 -4.71
N HIS A 62 -4.04 -0.05 -5.58
CA HIS A 62 -4.29 0.10 -7.01
C HIS A 62 -3.34 -0.79 -7.80
N TRP A 63 -3.88 -1.55 -8.76
CA TRP A 63 -3.08 -2.40 -9.62
C TRP A 63 -3.62 -2.45 -11.05
N LYS A 64 -2.71 -2.37 -12.01
CA LYS A 64 -3.01 -2.48 -13.44
C LYS A 64 -1.95 -3.34 -14.12
N LEU A 65 -2.41 -4.41 -14.75
CA LEU A 65 -1.54 -5.30 -15.52
C LEU A 65 -1.15 -4.62 -16.84
N THR A 66 0.06 -4.11 -16.92
CA THR A 66 0.59 -3.40 -18.09
C THR A 66 1.87 -4.12 -18.55
N PRO A 67 2.03 -4.47 -19.84
CA PRO A 67 3.34 -4.88 -20.35
C PRO A 67 4.23 -3.66 -20.62
N PRO A 68 5.55 -3.70 -20.37
CA PRO A 68 6.32 -4.84 -19.87
C PRO A 68 6.28 -5.05 -18.35
N HIS A 69 5.85 -4.05 -17.59
CA HIS A 69 5.77 -4.07 -16.14
C HIS A 69 4.44 -3.49 -15.67
N ASP A 70 3.85 -4.12 -14.65
CA ASP A 70 2.59 -3.67 -14.05
C ASP A 70 2.72 -2.25 -13.50
N GLU A 71 1.62 -1.49 -13.49
CA GLU A 71 1.55 -0.23 -12.74
C GLU A 71 0.81 -0.51 -11.43
N PHE A 72 1.35 -0.07 -10.29
CA PHE A 72 0.68 -0.23 -8.99
C PHE A 72 0.97 0.91 -8.03
N ARG A 73 0.07 1.08 -7.06
CA ARG A 73 0.25 1.91 -5.87
C ARG A 73 -0.34 1.20 -4.66
N ILE A 74 0.44 1.15 -3.58
CA ILE A 74 0.04 0.60 -2.29
C ILE A 74 0.29 1.71 -1.28
N ASP A 75 -0.77 2.34 -0.77
CA ASP A 75 -0.70 3.56 0.04
C ASP A 75 -1.28 3.33 1.44
N TYR A 76 -0.50 3.60 2.48
CA TYR A 76 -0.92 3.62 3.88
C TYR A 76 -1.03 5.06 4.38
N ALA A 77 -2.15 5.38 5.04
CA ALA A 77 -2.40 6.66 5.65
C ALA A 77 -2.87 6.49 7.10
N ASP A 78 -2.10 7.05 8.04
CA ASP A 78 -2.42 7.06 9.46
C ASP A 78 -2.79 8.47 9.93
N PRO A 79 -4.09 8.73 10.19
CA PRO A 79 -4.53 10.05 10.63
C PRO A 79 -4.07 10.39 12.05
N ASN A 80 -3.74 9.40 12.89
CA ASN A 80 -3.32 9.65 14.27
C ASN A 80 -1.93 10.27 14.35
N GLN A 81 -1.08 9.97 13.36
CA GLN A 81 0.32 10.36 13.33
C GLN A 81 0.64 11.35 12.20
N GLU A 82 -0.37 11.71 11.39
CA GLU A 82 -0.19 12.44 10.14
C GLU A 82 0.91 11.80 9.27
N PHE A 83 0.94 10.47 9.24
CA PHE A 83 1.93 9.67 8.55
C PHE A 83 1.33 9.06 7.29
N HIS A 84 2.02 9.23 6.17
CA HIS A 84 1.66 8.67 4.88
C HIS A 84 2.86 7.96 4.29
N CYS A 85 2.68 6.75 3.78
CA CYS A 85 3.73 6.06 3.05
C CYS A 85 3.15 5.10 2.00
N GLY A 86 3.98 4.65 1.07
CA GLY A 86 3.54 3.71 0.06
C GLY A 86 4.60 3.29 -0.93
N TRP A 87 4.30 2.22 -1.66
CA TRP A 87 5.14 1.68 -2.74
C TRP A 87 4.46 1.86 -4.07
N HIS A 88 5.14 2.53 -5.00
CA HIS A 88 4.60 2.85 -6.31
C HIS A 88 5.50 2.32 -7.42
N GLN A 89 4.87 1.83 -8.47
CA GLN A 89 5.50 1.58 -9.76
C GLN A 89 4.62 2.25 -10.82
N ASP A 90 5.07 3.40 -11.29
CA ASP A 90 4.41 4.19 -12.32
C ASP A 90 5.45 5.01 -13.13
N GLU A 91 5.00 5.95 -13.95
CA GLU A 91 5.90 6.76 -14.78
C GLU A 91 6.61 7.89 -14.01
N ALA A 92 6.32 8.07 -12.70
CA ALA A 92 6.99 9.04 -11.86
C ALA A 92 8.28 8.45 -11.26
N HIS A 93 9.25 9.33 -10.97
CA HIS A 93 10.50 8.97 -10.27
C HIS A 93 11.29 7.82 -10.93
N ASN A 94 11.26 7.72 -12.27
CA ASN A 94 12.01 6.70 -13.03
C ASN A 94 13.53 6.73 -12.78
N ASP A 95 14.06 7.80 -12.19
CA ASP A 95 15.45 7.91 -11.75
C ASP A 95 15.77 7.03 -10.53
N LEU A 96 14.76 6.57 -9.79
CA LEU A 96 14.89 5.68 -8.62
C LEU A 96 14.78 4.19 -8.97
N GLY A 97 14.65 3.83 -10.25
CA GLY A 97 14.51 2.44 -10.68
C GLY A 97 13.10 2.09 -11.12
N ALA A 98 12.74 0.80 -11.03
CA ALA A 98 11.45 0.32 -11.51
C ALA A 98 10.29 0.72 -10.57
N ALA A 99 10.54 0.76 -9.27
CA ALA A 99 9.57 1.16 -8.26
C ALA A 99 10.26 2.03 -7.21
N HIS A 100 9.47 2.78 -6.45
CA HIS A 100 9.95 3.60 -5.35
C HIS A 100 9.07 3.47 -4.13
N PHE A 101 9.68 3.64 -2.97
CA PHE A 101 9.00 3.86 -1.70
C PHE A 101 8.92 5.37 -1.45
N GLN A 102 7.76 5.83 -1.00
CA GLN A 102 7.53 7.21 -0.60
C GLN A 102 7.02 7.23 0.84
N TYR A 103 7.48 8.21 1.62
CA TYR A 103 6.86 8.49 2.92
C TYR A 103 6.88 9.98 3.29
N GLN A 104 5.99 10.36 4.18
CA GLN A 104 5.88 11.69 4.76
C GLN A 104 5.43 11.57 6.22
N THR A 105 6.20 12.18 7.12
CA THR A 105 5.84 12.35 8.53
C THR A 105 5.31 13.77 8.79
N VAL A 106 4.68 13.98 9.94
CA VAL A 106 4.22 15.31 10.40
C VAL A 106 5.31 16.39 10.40
N SER A 107 6.58 16.01 10.53
CA SER A 107 7.71 16.96 10.57
C SER A 107 8.20 17.42 9.19
N MET A 108 7.69 16.82 8.11
CA MET A 108 8.19 16.99 6.76
C MET A 108 7.27 17.89 5.91
N GLU A 109 7.85 18.93 5.29
CA GLU A 109 7.13 19.79 4.34
C GLU A 109 6.83 19.09 3.01
N THR A 110 7.69 18.15 2.60
CA THR A 110 7.59 17.40 1.34
C THR A 110 7.90 15.91 1.56
N PRO A 111 7.28 14.99 0.80
CA PRO A 111 7.59 13.57 0.90
C PRO A 111 9.06 13.26 0.56
N HIS A 112 9.57 12.19 1.15
CA HIS A 112 10.83 11.55 0.78
C HIS A 112 10.56 10.41 -0.19
N TYR A 113 11.50 10.13 -1.08
CA TYR A 113 11.41 9.08 -2.09
C TYR A 113 12.73 8.30 -2.14
N GLU A 114 12.65 6.98 -2.19
CA GLU A 114 13.80 6.10 -2.32
C GLU A 114 13.49 4.90 -3.23
N GLU A 115 14.54 4.26 -3.77
CA GLU A 115 14.40 3.07 -4.60
C GLU A 115 13.72 1.94 -3.81
N ALA A 116 12.77 1.25 -4.44
CA ALA A 116 12.18 0.03 -3.92
C ALA A 116 12.48 -1.14 -4.86
N VAL A 117 13.03 -2.23 -4.31
CA VAL A 117 13.29 -3.48 -5.02
C VAL A 117 12.53 -4.60 -4.32
N PHE A 118 11.82 -5.40 -5.10
CA PHE A 118 11.02 -6.50 -4.61
C PHE A 118 11.62 -7.85 -5.02
N GLU A 119 11.59 -8.81 -4.09
CA GLU A 119 11.91 -10.21 -4.41
C GLU A 119 10.72 -10.91 -5.09
N ALA A 120 9.50 -10.45 -4.79
CA ALA A 120 8.28 -10.99 -5.36
C ALA A 120 8.06 -10.60 -6.83
N GLU A 121 7.93 -11.60 -7.70
CA GLU A 121 7.61 -11.40 -9.13
C GLU A 121 6.10 -11.35 -9.45
N SER A 122 5.23 -11.67 -8.48
CA SER A 122 3.78 -11.75 -8.69
C SER A 122 3.02 -10.79 -7.80
N PRO A 123 1.94 -10.13 -8.30
CA PRO A 123 1.20 -9.14 -7.52
C PRO A 123 0.78 -9.57 -6.10
N PRO A 124 0.25 -10.79 -5.86
CA PRO A 124 -0.16 -11.16 -4.51
C PRO A 124 1.02 -11.34 -3.55
N LYS A 125 2.17 -11.80 -4.04
CA LYS A 125 3.38 -11.94 -3.23
C LYS A 125 4.00 -10.59 -2.93
N LEU A 126 4.01 -9.69 -3.91
CA LEU A 126 4.52 -8.33 -3.74
C LEU A 126 3.67 -7.55 -2.74
N LEU A 127 2.33 -7.63 -2.84
CA LEU A 127 1.46 -7.02 -1.84
C LEU A 127 1.70 -7.61 -0.43
N TRP A 128 1.93 -8.91 -0.33
CA TRP A 128 2.29 -9.55 0.95
C TRP A 128 3.61 -9.01 1.50
N GLU A 129 4.63 -8.88 0.64
CA GLU A 129 5.94 -8.30 0.97
C GLU A 129 5.80 -6.87 1.48
N CYS A 130 5.03 -6.01 0.80
CA CYS A 130 4.72 -4.66 1.26
C CYS A 130 3.97 -4.64 2.60
N CYS A 131 2.99 -5.53 2.83
CA CYS A 131 2.27 -5.55 4.11
C CYS A 131 3.18 -5.96 5.26
N ASN A 132 4.04 -6.97 5.05
CA ASN A 132 5.04 -7.36 6.03
C ASN A 132 5.99 -6.19 6.34
N ASP A 133 6.54 -5.56 5.31
CA ASP A 133 7.48 -4.45 5.50
C ASP A 133 6.81 -3.23 6.17
N LEU A 134 5.55 -2.94 5.81
CA LEU A 134 4.75 -1.88 6.41
C LEU A 134 4.64 -2.04 7.94
N PHE A 135 4.18 -3.22 8.39
CA PHE A 135 3.86 -3.44 9.80
C PHE A 135 5.06 -3.86 10.64
N GLU A 136 6.06 -4.53 10.06
CA GLU A 136 7.24 -5.04 10.80
C GLU A 136 8.44 -4.07 10.78
N THR A 137 8.54 -3.20 9.77
CA THR A 137 9.71 -2.32 9.58
C THR A 137 9.30 -0.84 9.51
N VAL A 138 8.52 -0.46 8.50
CA VAL A 138 8.26 0.95 8.15
C VAL A 138 7.58 1.68 9.29
N ILE A 139 6.45 1.18 9.80
CA ILE A 139 5.76 1.87 10.89
C ILE A 139 6.67 1.97 12.12
N PRO A 140 7.29 0.88 12.64
CA PRO A 140 8.26 0.99 13.73
C PRO A 140 9.36 2.04 13.49
N ASP A 141 10.01 2.03 12.34
CA ASP A 141 11.20 2.86 12.09
C ASP A 141 10.86 4.35 11.91
N TYR A 142 9.70 4.65 11.30
CA TYR A 142 9.32 6.04 10.99
C TYR A 142 8.36 6.66 12.03
N THR A 143 7.90 5.89 13.01
CA THR A 143 6.96 6.37 14.04
C THR A 143 7.43 6.18 15.48
N ALA A 144 8.49 5.41 15.75
CA ALA A 144 8.93 5.12 17.11
C ALA A 144 9.46 6.33 17.93
N GLU A 145 9.64 7.51 17.32
CA GLU A 145 10.17 8.72 17.98
C GLU A 145 9.31 9.98 17.82
N LEU A 146 8.06 9.86 17.34
CA LEU A 146 7.11 10.99 17.25
C LEU A 146 6.38 11.26 18.57
#